data_AF-A0A2G6LFA2-F1
#
_entry.id   AF-A0A2G6LFA2-F1
#
_cell.length_a   1.000
_cell.length_b   1.000
_cell.length_c   1.000
_cell.angle_alpha   90.00
_cell.angle_beta   90.00
_cell.angle_gamma   90.00
#
_symmetry.space_group_name_H-M   'P 1'
#
loop_
_entity.id
_entity.type
_entity.pdbx_description
1 polymer ?
#
loop_
_entity_poly.entity_id
_entity_poly.type
_entity_poly.pdbx_seq_one_letter_code
_entity_poly.pdbx_strand_id
1 'polypeptide(L)'
;MVVNAETGDIAQEIEYDVWGNVLNDTNPNFQPFYFAGGIYDTDTKLTRFGARDYDAETGRWTAKDPIGFAGGLTSLYDYVGGDPVNWIDPSGLFTYV
;
A
#
# COMPACT_ATOMS: atom_id res chain seq x y z
N MET A 1 -7.70 -10.45 4.88
CA MET A 1 -8.84 -10.97 5.67
C MET A 1 -8.56 -10.78 7.15
N VAL A 2 -9.55 -10.29 7.90
CA VAL A 2 -9.55 -10.14 9.35
C VAL A 2 -10.57 -11.13 9.92
N VAL A 3 -10.15 -11.94 10.89
CA VAL A 3 -10.95 -13.02 11.48
C VAL A 3 -11.01 -12.86 12.99
N ASN A 4 -12.19 -13.08 13.56
CA ASN A 4 -12.35 -13.15 15.01
C ASN A 4 -11.66 -14.41 15.55
N ALA A 5 -10.67 -14.24 16.44
CA ALA A 5 -9.89 -15.35 16.97
C ALA A 5 -10.67 -16.33 17.86
N GLU A 6 -11.79 -15.91 18.46
CA GLU A 6 -12.63 -16.74 19.33
C GLU A 6 -13.71 -17.50 18.55
N THR A 7 -14.37 -16.83 17.59
CA THR A 7 -15.52 -17.40 16.88
C THR A 7 -15.17 -17.95 15.50
N GLY A 8 -14.07 -17.52 14.89
CA GLY A 8 -13.71 -17.86 13.52
C GLY A 8 -14.50 -17.09 12.45
N ASP A 9 -15.37 -16.15 12.85
CA ASP A 9 -16.14 -15.35 11.92
C ASP A 9 -15.23 -14.37 11.15
N ILE A 10 -15.50 -14.20 9.86
CA ILE A 10 -14.81 -13.21 9.02
C ILE A 10 -15.37 -11.83 9.36
N ALA A 11 -14.52 -10.99 9.95
CA ALA A 11 -14.88 -9.61 10.30
C ALA A 11 -14.75 -8.66 9.10
N GLN A 12 -13.78 -8.91 8.22
CA GLN A 12 -13.57 -8.16 6.98
C GLN A 12 -12.73 -8.97 5.99
N GLU A 13 -13.13 -8.95 4.72
CA GLU A 13 -12.33 -9.41 3.60
C GLU A 13 -12.13 -8.26 2.63
N ILE A 14 -10.88 -8.07 2.19
CA ILE A 14 -10.50 -7.03 1.22
C ILE A 14 -9.70 -7.70 0.12
N GLU A 15 -10.12 -7.49 -1.11
CA GLU A 15 -9.46 -7.95 -2.33
C GLU A 15 -8.81 -6.77 -3.03
N TYR A 16 -7.61 -6.98 -3.55
CA TYR A 16 -6.84 -5.95 -4.24
C TYR A 16 -6.41 -6.43 -5.63
N ASP A 17 -6.21 -5.48 -6.55
CA ASP A 17 -5.39 -5.76 -7.72
C ASP A 17 -3.89 -5.76 -7.36
N VAL A 18 -3.03 -5.97 -8.37
CA VAL A 18 -1.57 -6.04 -8.16
C VAL A 18 -0.95 -4.73 -7.66
N TRP A 19 -1.62 -3.59 -7.85
CA TRP A 19 -1.14 -2.28 -7.43
C TRP A 19 -1.76 -1.82 -6.11
N GLY A 20 -2.69 -2.59 -5.54
CA GLY A 20 -3.35 -2.24 -4.29
C GLY A 20 -4.67 -1.49 -4.44
N ASN A 21 -5.25 -1.42 -5.65
CA ASN A 21 -6.61 -0.91 -5.80
C ASN A 21 -7.59 -1.89 -5.16
N VAL A 22 -8.50 -1.38 -4.32
CA VAL A 22 -9.53 -2.20 -3.68
C VAL A 22 -10.55 -2.66 -4.71
N LEU A 23 -10.59 -3.98 -4.97
CA LEU A 23 -11.56 -4.63 -5.88
C LEU A 23 -12.86 -4.96 -5.14
N ASN A 24 -12.74 -5.38 -3.88
CA ASN A 24 -13.85 -5.70 -3.00
C ASN A 24 -13.47 -5.41 -1.55
N ASP A 25 -14.41 -4.91 -0.76
CA ASP A 25 -14.27 -4.73 0.70
C ASP A 25 -15.62 -5.03 1.35
N THR A 26 -15.68 -6.10 2.13
CA THR A 26 -16.93 -6.57 2.74
C THR A 26 -17.38 -5.70 3.93
N ASN A 27 -16.49 -4.87 4.49
CA ASN A 27 -16.78 -4.03 5.64
C ASN A 27 -15.93 -2.74 5.63
N PRO A 28 -16.21 -1.78 4.72
CA PRO A 28 -15.42 -0.56 4.59
C PRO A 28 -15.35 0.25 5.89
N ASN A 29 -14.18 0.85 6.16
CA ASN A 29 -13.90 1.64 7.38
C ASN A 29 -13.89 0.84 8.70
N PHE A 30 -13.93 -0.49 8.65
CA PHE A 30 -13.78 -1.32 9.85
C PHE A 30 -12.44 -1.11 10.57
N GLN A 31 -11.39 -0.85 9.80
CA GLN A 31 -10.03 -0.57 10.24
C GLN A 31 -9.33 0.33 9.19
N PRO A 32 -8.12 0.86 9.48
CA PRO A 32 -7.39 1.70 8.54
C PRO A 32 -6.26 0.99 7.75
N PHE A 33 -5.88 -0.24 8.09
CA PHE A 33 -4.76 -0.98 7.50
C PHE A 33 -5.14 -1.78 6.25
N TYR A 34 -4.68 -1.35 5.08
CA TYR A 34 -5.04 -1.97 3.80
C TYR A 34 -3.80 -2.57 3.11
N PHE A 35 -3.63 -2.33 1.81
CA PHE A 35 -2.57 -2.85 0.97
C PHE A 35 -1.19 -2.64 1.60
N ALA A 36 -0.37 -3.70 1.59
CA ALA A 36 0.97 -3.74 2.19
C ALA A 36 1.06 -3.22 3.64
N GLY A 37 -0.05 -3.21 4.39
CA GLY A 37 -0.13 -2.72 5.77
C GLY A 37 -0.17 -1.18 5.91
N GLY A 38 -0.34 -0.45 4.80
CA GLY A 38 -0.43 1.00 4.81
C GLY A 38 -1.77 1.51 5.32
N ILE A 39 -1.81 2.79 5.73
CA ILE A 39 -3.02 3.45 6.23
C ILE A 39 -3.79 4.00 5.03
N TYR A 40 -4.94 3.41 4.72
CA TYR A 40 -5.76 3.80 3.57
C TYR A 40 -6.80 4.84 3.95
N ASP A 41 -6.92 5.85 3.11
CA ASP A 41 -7.92 6.90 3.19
C ASP A 41 -8.97 6.66 2.08
N THR A 42 -10.21 6.37 2.49
CA THR A 42 -11.30 6.08 1.55
C THR A 42 -11.74 7.29 0.72
N ASP A 43 -11.50 8.51 1.21
CA ASP A 43 -11.92 9.74 0.53
C ASP A 43 -10.95 10.09 -0.60
N THR A 44 -9.64 9.93 -0.35
CA THR A 44 -8.59 10.24 -1.33
C THR A 44 -8.14 9.03 -2.14
N LYS A 45 -8.44 7.81 -1.68
CA LYS A 45 -7.93 6.52 -2.20
C LYS A 45 -6.41 6.38 -2.13
N LEU A 46 -5.74 7.26 -1.37
CA LEU A 46 -4.31 7.18 -1.14
C LEU A 46 -4.02 6.25 0.04
N THR A 47 -2.86 5.60 -0.01
CA THR A 47 -2.35 4.81 1.11
C THR A 47 -1.09 5.47 1.67
N ARG A 48 -1.11 5.82 2.95
CA ARG A 48 0.05 6.37 3.66
C ARG A 48 1.00 5.26 4.08
N PHE A 49 2.26 5.37 3.64
CA PHE A 49 3.38 4.55 4.09
C PHE A 49 4.51 5.44 4.59
N GLY A 50 4.85 5.34 5.88
CA GLY A 50 5.95 6.09 6.50
C GLY A 50 6.09 7.52 5.96
N ALA A 51 7.07 7.73 5.08
CA ALA A 51 7.43 9.03 4.52
C ALA A 51 6.52 9.56 3.39
N ARG A 52 5.71 8.73 2.73
CA ARG A 52 5.02 9.10 1.47
C ARG A 52 3.59 8.57 1.39
N ASP A 53 2.76 9.25 0.60
CA ASP A 53 1.48 8.72 0.15
C ASP A 53 1.66 7.99 -1.18
N TYR A 54 1.04 6.83 -1.29
CA TYR A 54 1.02 5.97 -2.46
C TYR A 54 -0.34 6.04 -3.14
N ASP A 55 -0.32 6.14 -4.46
CA ASP A 55 -1.49 6.10 -5.33
C ASP A 55 -1.51 4.77 -6.09
N ALA A 56 -2.46 3.91 -5.74
CA ALA A 56 -2.64 2.61 -6.36
C ALA A 56 -3.20 2.70 -7.80
N GLU A 57 -3.90 3.80 -8.15
CA GLU A 57 -4.45 3.98 -9.50
C GLU A 57 -3.31 4.17 -10.51
N THR A 58 -2.27 4.91 -10.12
CA THR A 58 -1.09 5.15 -10.96
C THR A 58 0.08 4.19 -10.68
N GLY A 59 0.02 3.43 -9.59
CA GLY A 59 1.10 2.55 -9.15
C GLY A 59 2.36 3.30 -8.69
N ARG A 60 2.19 4.51 -8.14
CA ARG A 60 3.30 5.45 -7.89
C ARG A 60 3.18 6.16 -6.56
N TRP A 61 4.32 6.65 -6.06
CA TRP A 61 4.34 7.63 -4.98
C TRP A 61 3.80 8.98 -5.46
N THR A 62 3.11 9.70 -4.59
CA THR A 62 2.62 11.06 -4.88
C THR A 62 3.70 12.14 -4.70
N ALA A 63 4.80 11.79 -4.02
CA ALA A 63 5.93 12.66 -3.74
C ALA A 63 7.26 12.00 -4.13
N LYS A 64 8.26 12.83 -4.46
CA LYS A 64 9.63 12.37 -4.74
C LYS A 64 10.19 11.65 -3.53
N ASP A 65 10.98 10.61 -3.78
CA ASP A 65 11.72 9.89 -2.75
C ASP A 65 12.63 10.85 -1.93
N PRO A 66 12.44 10.94 -0.60
CA PRO A 66 13.29 11.76 0.28
C PRO A 66 14.77 11.36 0.28
N ILE A 67 15.10 10.09 -0.01
CA ILE A 67 16.50 9.65 -0.14
C ILE A 67 17.06 9.86 -1.55
N GLY A 68 16.27 10.44 -2.46
CA GLY A 68 16.66 10.70 -3.83
C GLY A 68 17.05 9.40 -4.55
N PHE A 69 18.11 9.46 -5.36
CA PHE A 69 18.61 8.29 -6.09
C PHE A 69 19.41 7.31 -5.23
N ALA A 70 19.53 7.53 -3.91
CA ALA A 70 20.19 6.58 -3.01
C ALA A 70 19.43 5.25 -2.91
N GLY A 71 18.14 5.22 -3.29
CA GLY A 71 17.33 4.00 -3.38
C GLY A 71 17.65 3.10 -4.58
N GLY A 72 18.50 3.52 -5.52
CA GLY A 72 18.90 2.71 -6.68
C GLY A 72 17.87 2.65 -7.83
N LEU A 73 16.70 3.28 -7.67
CA LEU A 73 15.67 3.38 -8.71
C LEU A 73 15.97 4.53 -9.67
N THR A 74 15.58 4.39 -10.93
CA THR A 74 15.77 5.43 -11.97
C THR A 74 14.72 6.54 -11.90
N SER A 75 13.60 6.30 -11.23
CA SER A 75 12.52 7.26 -11.00
C SER A 75 12.24 7.40 -9.51
N LEU A 76 12.14 8.66 -9.04
CA LEU A 76 11.88 9.00 -7.64
C LEU A 76 10.43 8.78 -7.20
N TYR A 77 9.58 8.28 -8.10
CA TYR A 77 8.16 8.05 -7.87
C TYR A 77 7.79 6.57 -7.97
N ASP A 78 8.77 5.70 -8.23
CA ASP A 78 8.51 4.28 -8.43
C ASP A 78 8.23 3.59 -7.08
N TYR A 79 7.14 2.83 -7.04
CA TYR A 79 6.85 1.92 -5.94
C TYR A 79 7.58 0.60 -6.19
N VAL A 80 8.50 0.23 -5.29
CA VAL A 80 9.23 -1.06 -5.25
C VAL A 80 9.79 -1.55 -6.60
N GLY A 81 10.28 -0.63 -7.44
CA GLY A 81 10.82 -0.98 -8.75
C GLY A 81 9.80 -1.57 -9.73
N GLY A 82 8.51 -1.33 -9.52
CA GLY A 82 7.43 -1.82 -10.38
C GLY A 82 7.06 -3.29 -10.17
N ASP A 83 7.49 -3.89 -9.05
CA ASP A 83 7.17 -5.28 -8.71
C ASP A 83 6.45 -5.41 -7.35
N PRO A 84 5.21 -4.87 -7.24
CA PRO A 84 4.42 -4.86 -6.00
C PRO A 84 3.92 -6.24 -5.56
N VAL A 85 4.03 -7.24 -6.43
CA VAL A 85 3.66 -8.63 -6.10
C VAL A 85 4.74 -9.29 -5.25
N ASN A 86 6.01 -8.97 -5.49
CA ASN A 86 7.14 -9.57 -4.78
C ASN A 86 7.73 -8.67 -3.68
N TRP A 87 7.44 -7.36 -3.71
CA TRP A 87 8.07 -6.39 -2.82
C TRP A 87 7.05 -5.44 -2.19
N ILE A 88 7.39 -4.97 -0.99
CA ILE A 88 6.63 -3.95 -0.26
C ILE A 88 7.58 -2.87 0.28
N ASP A 89 7.09 -1.64 0.42
CA ASP A 89 7.85 -0.53 1.01
C ASP A 89 7.10 0.10 2.20
N PRO A 90 7.22 -0.49 3.41
CA PRO A 90 6.51 0.02 4.59
C PRO A 90 7.00 1.39 5.07
N SER A 91 8.27 1.75 4.80
CA SER A 91 8.85 3.03 5.22
C SER A 91 8.58 4.15 4.22
N GLY A 92 8.21 3.80 2.99
CA GLY A 92 8.18 4.73 1.88
C GLY A 92 9.59 5.17 1.48
N LEU A 93 10.63 4.35 1.68
CA LEU A 93 12.05 4.63 1.41
C LEU A 93 12.77 3.38 0.85
N PHE A 94 12.13 2.67 -0.09
CA PHE A 94 12.67 1.47 -0.70
C PHE A 94 14.10 1.65 -1.25
N THR A 95 14.94 0.65 -1.02
CA THR A 95 16.31 0.60 -1.56
C THR A 95 16.49 -0.71 -2.31
N TYR A 96 16.96 -0.61 -3.56
CA TYR A 96 17.36 -1.75 -4.38
C TYR A 96 18.74 -2.22 -3.89
N VAL A 97 18.79 -3.31 -3.13
CA VAL A 97 20.02 -3.93 -2.61
C VAL A 97 20.45 -5.13 -3.44
#